data_AF-A0A087FZ37-F1
#
_entry.id   AF-A0A087FZ37-F1
#
_cell.length_a   1.000
_cell.length_b   1.000
_cell.length_c   1.000
_cell.angle_alpha   90.00
_cell.angle_beta   90.00
_cell.angle_gamma   90.00
#
_symmetry.space_group_name_H-M   'P 1'
#
loop_
_entity.id
_entity.type
_entity.pdbx_description
1 polymer ?
#
loop_
_entity_poly.entity_id
_entity_poly.type
_entity_poly.pdbx_seq_one_letter_code
_entity_poly.pdbx_strand_id
1 'polypeptide(L)'
;MLIKCYVANRRSHDAIVRQYYTKGDNTRENLADLLGQRKLAIFEFTTPVLRDFSCSVFRRNASKLIGLVTEFGLSGKAFEAQDMLMRFTLDSIFKVGFGVKLRCLDGFSKEGEEFVEAFDEGNFVLKTDQICSF
;
A
#
# COMPACT_ATOMS: atom_id res chain seq x y z
N MET A 1 6.15 -3.11 7.19
CA MET A 1 6.96 -2.51 8.28
C MET A 1 6.03 -1.85 9.30
N LEU A 2 4.92 -1.25 8.86
CA LEU A 2 3.85 -0.74 9.72
C LEU A 2 3.23 -1.83 10.63
N ILE A 3 2.92 -3.03 10.11
CA ILE A 3 2.43 -4.14 10.96
C ILE A 3 3.54 -4.74 11.84
N LYS A 4 4.81 -4.71 11.40
CA LYS A 4 5.93 -5.22 12.22
C LYS A 4 6.29 -4.25 13.36
N CYS A 5 6.19 -2.93 13.16
CA CYS A 5 6.31 -1.94 14.23
C CYS A 5 5.15 -2.03 15.23
N TYR A 6 3.91 -2.28 14.75
CA TYR A 6 2.75 -2.59 15.60
C TYR A 6 3.03 -3.78 16.54
N VAL A 7 3.69 -4.83 16.05
CA VAL A 7 4.03 -6.04 16.85
C VAL A 7 5.28 -5.86 17.71
N ALA A 8 6.28 -5.09 17.26
CA ALA A 8 7.58 -4.95 17.94
C ALA A 8 7.59 -3.91 19.08
N ASN A 9 6.68 -2.93 19.09
CA ASN A 9 6.62 -1.89 20.13
C ASN A 9 5.68 -2.24 21.30
N ARG A 10 5.55 -3.53 21.62
CA ARG A 10 4.49 -4.09 22.48
C ARG A 10 4.40 -3.52 23.90
N ARG A 11 5.48 -2.97 24.48
CA ARG A 11 5.48 -2.54 25.90
C ARG A 11 4.88 -1.15 26.16
N SER A 12 5.06 -0.19 25.27
CA SER A 12 4.41 1.15 25.38
C SER A 12 3.12 1.24 24.56
N HIS A 13 3.01 0.44 23.51
CA HIS A 13 1.85 0.37 22.63
C HIS A 13 0.65 -0.36 23.27
N ASP A 14 0.87 -1.39 24.11
CA ASP A 14 -0.22 -2.10 24.80
C ASP A 14 -1.03 -1.18 25.74
N ALA A 15 -0.39 -0.19 26.38
CA ALA A 15 -1.08 0.72 27.30
C ALA A 15 -2.00 1.69 26.55
N ILE A 16 -1.56 2.21 25.40
CA ILE A 16 -2.34 3.12 24.57
C ILE A 16 -3.43 2.33 23.85
N VAL A 17 -3.12 1.18 23.24
CA VAL A 17 -4.10 0.38 22.49
C VAL A 17 -5.17 -0.23 23.40
N ARG A 18 -4.85 -0.73 24.61
CA ARG A 18 -5.87 -1.28 25.52
C ARG A 18 -6.87 -0.24 26.00
N GLN A 19 -6.47 1.03 26.13
CA GLN A 19 -7.39 2.09 26.55
C GLN A 19 -8.39 2.47 25.45
N TYR A 20 -8.04 2.25 24.17
CA TYR A 20 -8.84 2.66 23.01
C TYR A 20 -9.66 1.53 22.38
N TYR A 21 -9.30 0.25 22.55
CA TYR A 21 -9.97 -0.88 21.86
C TYR A 21 -11.02 -1.64 22.69
N THR A 22 -11.27 -1.25 23.95
CA THR A 22 -12.31 -1.89 24.79
C THR A 22 -13.52 -0.98 24.98
N LYS A 23 -14.43 -0.91 24.00
CA LYS A 23 -15.89 -0.70 24.17
C LYS A 23 -16.56 -0.66 22.79
N GLY A 24 -17.73 -1.30 22.69
CA GLY A 24 -18.38 -1.60 21.42
C GLY A 24 -19.78 -1.02 21.25
N ASP A 25 -20.10 -0.92 19.95
CA ASP A 25 -21.35 -0.74 19.23
C ASP A 25 -22.26 0.46 19.59
N ASN A 26 -21.87 1.65 19.12
CA ASN A 26 -22.75 2.77 18.81
C ASN A 26 -22.14 3.66 17.70
N THR A 27 -22.96 4.31 16.86
CA THR A 27 -22.51 5.08 15.68
C THR A 27 -21.50 6.20 15.97
N ARG A 28 -21.45 6.72 17.21
CA ARG A 28 -20.45 7.68 17.69
C ARG A 28 -19.11 7.03 18.07
N GLU A 29 -19.14 5.76 18.47
CA GLU A 29 -17.95 4.95 18.74
C GLU A 29 -17.24 4.58 17.44
N ASN A 30 -17.98 4.27 16.36
CA ASN A 30 -17.38 4.07 15.03
C ASN A 30 -16.57 5.27 14.55
N LEU A 31 -17.02 6.50 14.85
CA LEU A 31 -16.28 7.71 14.53
C LEU A 31 -15.05 7.87 15.44
N ALA A 32 -15.18 7.59 16.74
CA ALA A 32 -14.07 7.65 17.68
C ALA A 32 -12.97 6.64 17.33
N ASP A 33 -13.35 5.43 16.91
CA ASP A 33 -12.45 4.38 16.45
C ASP A 33 -11.73 4.78 15.17
N LEU A 34 -12.47 5.28 14.17
CA LEU A 34 -11.88 5.78 12.92
C LEU A 34 -10.89 6.92 13.18
N LEU A 35 -11.24 7.85 14.07
CA LEU A 35 -10.36 8.96 14.47
C LEU A 35 -9.13 8.45 15.24
N GLY A 36 -9.29 7.44 16.08
CA GLY A 36 -8.21 6.75 16.78
C GLY A 36 -7.22 6.11 15.81
N GLN A 37 -7.73 5.29 14.86
CA GLN A 37 -6.91 4.67 13.81
C GLN A 37 -6.16 5.73 12.98
N ARG A 38 -6.85 6.79 12.56
CA ARG A 38 -6.26 7.89 11.79
C ARG A 38 -5.14 8.58 12.57
N LYS A 39 -5.36 8.87 13.85
CA LYS A 39 -4.36 9.54 14.69
C LYS A 39 -3.09 8.71 14.86
N LEU A 40 -3.24 7.41 15.09
CA LEU A 40 -2.11 6.48 15.17
C LEU A 40 -1.35 6.38 13.84
N ALA A 41 -2.08 6.22 12.73
CA ALA A 41 -1.48 6.15 11.41
C ALA A 41 -0.71 7.44 11.07
N ILE A 42 -1.31 8.62 11.27
CA ILE A 42 -0.68 9.92 10.99
C ILE A 42 0.63 10.09 11.78
N PHE A 43 0.64 9.70 13.05
CA PHE A 43 1.85 9.79 13.87
C PHE A 43 2.98 8.93 13.28
N GLU A 44 2.68 7.69 12.90
CA GLU A 44 3.66 6.78 12.31
C GLU A 44 4.18 7.29 10.94
N PHE A 45 3.28 7.84 10.11
CA PHE A 45 3.61 8.46 8.81
C PHE A 45 4.40 9.75 8.88
N THR A 46 4.41 10.44 10.03
CA THR A 46 5.19 11.68 10.21
C THR A 46 6.59 11.42 10.78
N THR A 47 6.92 10.18 11.16
CA THR A 47 8.25 9.83 11.67
C THR A 47 9.31 9.87 10.55
N PRO A 48 10.53 10.41 10.82
CA PRO A 48 11.64 10.38 9.88
C PRO A 48 12.00 8.97 9.40
N VAL A 49 11.91 7.98 10.28
CA VAL A 49 12.26 6.59 10.00
C VAL A 49 11.38 6.02 8.89
N LEU A 50 10.05 6.19 8.98
CA LEU A 50 9.16 5.66 7.96
C LEU A 50 9.30 6.44 6.64
N ARG A 51 9.49 7.76 6.72
CA ARG A 51 9.73 8.58 5.53
C ARG A 51 10.99 8.13 4.79
N ASP A 52 12.11 7.99 5.48
CA ASP A 52 13.39 7.63 4.87
C ASP A 52 13.37 6.20 4.32
N PHE A 53 12.73 5.27 5.05
CA PHE A 53 12.48 3.91 4.55
C PHE A 53 11.61 3.92 3.29
N SER A 54 10.51 4.67 3.30
CA SER A 54 9.61 4.81 2.14
C SER A 54 10.37 5.37 0.96
N CYS A 55 11.11 6.46 1.12
CA CYS A 55 11.95 7.03 0.08
C CYS A 55 12.96 6.01 -0.48
N SER A 56 13.60 5.20 0.37
CA SER A 56 14.51 4.14 -0.08
C SER A 56 13.78 3.08 -0.93
N VAL A 57 12.58 2.66 -0.53
CA VAL A 57 11.75 1.72 -1.28
C VAL A 57 11.34 2.31 -2.63
N PHE A 58 10.79 3.52 -2.64
CA PHE A 58 10.35 4.19 -3.87
C PHE A 58 11.50 4.39 -4.85
N ARG A 59 12.67 4.87 -4.38
CA ARG A 59 13.85 5.03 -5.25
C ARG A 59 14.30 3.71 -5.86
N ARG A 60 14.35 2.64 -5.06
CA ARG A 60 14.74 1.31 -5.55
C ARG A 60 13.78 0.80 -6.63
N ASN A 61 12.48 0.93 -6.41
CA ASN A 61 11.48 0.48 -7.39
C ASN A 61 11.45 1.38 -8.62
N ALA A 62 11.73 2.69 -8.48
CA ALA A 62 11.82 3.61 -9.61
C ALA A 62 13.02 3.26 -10.50
N SER A 63 14.16 2.88 -9.93
CA SER A 63 15.30 2.39 -10.71
C SER A 63 14.94 1.15 -11.54
N LYS A 64 14.13 0.24 -11.01
CA LYS A 64 13.64 -0.92 -11.79
C LYS A 64 12.72 -0.49 -12.93
N LEU A 65 11.76 0.39 -12.64
CA LEU A 65 10.83 0.90 -13.64
C LEU A 65 11.57 1.59 -14.79
N ILE A 66 12.57 2.43 -14.47
CA ILE A 66 13.44 3.06 -15.47
C ILE A 66 14.15 2.00 -16.32
N GLY A 67 14.65 0.92 -15.70
CA GLY A 67 15.27 -0.20 -16.42
C GLY A 67 14.31 -0.83 -17.44
N LEU A 68 13.08 -1.13 -17.03
CA LEU A 68 12.04 -1.69 -17.92
C LEU A 68 11.71 -0.72 -19.06
N VAL A 69 11.41 0.54 -18.76
CA VAL A 69 11.10 1.56 -19.78
C VAL A 69 12.25 1.72 -20.77
N THR A 70 13.49 1.66 -20.30
CA THR A 70 14.68 1.68 -21.17
C THR A 70 14.72 0.47 -22.10
N GLU A 71 14.42 -0.73 -21.58
CA GLU A 71 14.36 -1.95 -22.40
C GLU A 71 13.25 -1.90 -23.47
N PHE A 72 12.07 -1.37 -23.14
CA PHE A 72 11.02 -1.11 -24.13
C PHE A 72 11.48 -0.15 -25.22
N GLY A 73 12.16 0.94 -24.83
CA GLY A 73 12.74 1.90 -25.76
C GLY A 73 13.78 1.28 -26.70
N LEU A 74 14.68 0.44 -26.17
CA LEU A 74 15.71 -0.25 -26.96
C LEU A 74 15.12 -1.33 -27.88
N SER A 75 14.06 -2.01 -27.45
CA SER A 75 13.40 -3.06 -28.24
C SER A 75 12.36 -2.51 -29.23
N GLY A 76 12.07 -1.20 -29.20
CA GLY A 76 11.04 -0.57 -30.02
C GLY A 76 9.61 -1.05 -29.69
N LYS A 77 9.42 -1.71 -28.55
CA LYS A 77 8.12 -2.23 -28.12
C LYS A 77 7.34 -1.14 -27.40
N ALA A 78 6.04 -1.09 -27.68
CA ALA A 78 5.12 -0.27 -26.89
C ALA A 78 4.92 -0.89 -25.49
N PHE A 79 4.64 -0.04 -24.50
CA PHE A 79 4.22 -0.44 -23.17
C PHE A 79 3.04 0.43 -22.71
N GLU A 80 2.23 -0.11 -21.80
CA GLU A 80 1.13 0.64 -21.19
C GLU A 80 1.63 1.33 -19.92
N ALA A 81 1.67 2.67 -19.94
CA ALA A 81 2.17 3.46 -18.81
C ALA A 81 1.32 3.29 -17.54
N GLN A 82 0.01 3.10 -17.69
CA GLN A 82 -0.90 2.91 -16.56
C GLN A 82 -0.61 1.60 -15.83
N ASP A 83 -0.52 0.47 -16.55
CA ASP A 83 -0.16 -0.83 -15.99
C ASP A 83 1.21 -0.78 -15.26
N MET A 84 2.22 -0.19 -15.90
CA MET A 84 3.54 -0.04 -15.29
C MET A 84 3.54 0.77 -13.99
N LEU A 85 2.84 1.91 -13.98
CA LEU A 85 2.74 2.76 -12.79
C LEU A 85 1.92 2.10 -11.67
N MET A 86 0.90 1.33 -12.03
CA MET A 86 0.13 0.54 -11.08
C MET A 86 1.01 -0.53 -10.43
N ARG A 87 1.72 -1.35 -11.21
CA ARG A 87 2.66 -2.37 -10.71
C ARG A 87 3.73 -1.76 -9.81
N PHE A 88 4.28 -0.60 -10.20
CA PHE A 88 5.23 0.16 -9.38
C PHE A 88 4.64 0.58 -8.04
N THR A 89 3.40 1.09 -8.05
CA THR A 89 2.71 1.57 -6.86
C THR A 89 2.44 0.43 -5.90
N LEU A 90 1.92 -0.70 -6.40
CA LEU A 90 1.61 -1.88 -5.60
C LEU A 90 2.86 -2.46 -4.94
N ASP A 91 3.94 -2.69 -5.71
CA ASP A 91 5.18 -3.26 -5.14
C ASP A 91 5.82 -2.31 -4.10
N SER A 92 5.67 -0.99 -4.27
CA SER A 92 6.19 0.01 -3.34
C SER A 92 5.37 0.09 -2.05
N ILE A 93 4.05 0.26 -2.16
CA ILE A 93 3.15 0.41 -1.00
C ILE A 93 3.11 -0.89 -0.20
N PHE A 94 3.12 -2.05 -0.84
CA PHE A 94 3.14 -3.32 -0.10
C PHE A 94 4.42 -3.51 0.70
N LYS A 95 5.55 -3.03 0.15
CA LYS A 95 6.81 -3.08 0.87
C LYS A 95 6.84 -2.09 2.03
N VAL A 96 6.32 -0.88 1.86
CA VAL A 96 6.23 0.15 2.91
C VAL A 96 5.24 -0.28 4.01
N GLY A 97 3.99 -0.51 3.63
CA GLY A 97 2.88 -0.94 4.49
C GLY A 97 3.16 -2.27 5.16
N PHE A 98 3.20 -3.32 4.38
CA PHE A 98 3.17 -4.69 4.88
C PHE A 98 4.57 -5.28 5.07
N GLY A 99 5.60 -4.70 4.46
CA GLY A 99 6.96 -5.27 4.49
C GLY A 99 7.16 -6.42 3.50
N VAL A 100 6.12 -6.74 2.73
CA VAL A 100 6.06 -7.80 1.73
C VAL A 100 6.51 -7.26 0.38
N LYS A 101 7.27 -8.05 -0.38
CA LYS A 101 7.63 -7.71 -1.76
C LYS A 101 6.72 -8.51 -2.68
N LEU A 102 5.82 -7.84 -3.39
CA LEU A 102 4.88 -8.50 -4.30
C LEU A 102 5.54 -8.88 -5.63
N ARG A 103 6.61 -8.17 -6.02
CA ARG A 103 7.34 -8.39 -7.28
C ARG A 103 6.49 -8.15 -8.53
N CYS A 104 5.45 -7.31 -8.46
CA CYS A 104 4.61 -6.95 -9.60
C CYS A 104 5.39 -6.31 -10.76
N LEU A 105 6.47 -5.56 -10.45
CA LEU A 105 7.38 -4.96 -11.44
C LEU A 105 8.40 -5.94 -12.01
N ASP A 106 8.67 -7.07 -11.34
CA ASP A 106 9.73 -7.98 -11.76
C ASP A 106 9.24 -8.92 -12.90
N GLY A 107 8.06 -8.68 -13.49
CA GLY A 107 7.55 -9.28 -14.74
C GLY A 107 7.17 -10.76 -14.71
N PHE A 108 7.48 -11.50 -13.64
CA PHE A 108 7.40 -12.98 -13.63
C PHE A 108 6.85 -13.59 -12.35
N SER A 109 6.27 -12.79 -11.45
CA SER A 109 5.72 -13.34 -10.21
C SER A 109 4.24 -13.64 -10.40
N LYS A 110 3.89 -14.94 -10.36
CA LYS A 110 2.50 -15.41 -10.45
C LYS A 110 1.61 -14.74 -9.40
N GLU A 111 2.10 -14.65 -8.17
CA GLU A 111 1.34 -14.07 -7.05
C GLU A 111 1.09 -12.57 -7.24
N GLY A 112 2.07 -11.85 -7.81
CA GLY A 112 1.95 -10.43 -8.12
C GLY A 112 1.02 -10.14 -9.29
N GLU A 113 0.93 -11.05 -10.27
CA GLU A 113 -0.02 -10.95 -11.39
C GLU A 113 -1.46 -11.17 -10.91
N GLU A 114 -1.69 -12.26 -10.18
CA GLU A 114 -3.02 -12.57 -9.60
C GLU A 114 -3.52 -11.42 -8.70
N PHE A 115 -2.62 -10.77 -7.96
CA PHE A 115 -2.98 -9.63 -7.14
C PHE A 115 -3.34 -8.39 -7.97
N VAL A 116 -2.60 -8.11 -9.04
CA VAL A 116 -2.89 -7.00 -9.96
C VAL A 116 -4.24 -7.20 -10.63
N GLU A 117 -4.51 -8.41 -11.14
CA GLU A 117 -5.81 -8.75 -11.74
C GLU A 117 -6.96 -8.58 -10.76
N ALA A 118 -6.85 -9.12 -9.54
CA ALA A 118 -7.88 -8.98 -8.51
C ALA A 118 -8.10 -7.51 -8.09
N PHE A 119 -7.02 -6.72 -8.07
CA PHE A 119 -7.09 -5.29 -7.76
C PHE A 119 -7.84 -4.51 -8.86
N ASP A 120 -7.57 -4.82 -10.13
CA ASP A 120 -8.25 -4.21 -11.26
C ASP A 120 -9.72 -4.63 -11.37
N GLU A 121 -10.04 -5.90 -11.10
CA GLU A 121 -11.42 -6.37 -11.02
C GLU A 121 -12.22 -5.60 -9.96
N GLY A 122 -11.64 -5.44 -8.76
CA GLY A 122 -12.26 -4.63 -7.70
C GLY A 122 -12.47 -3.17 -8.12
N ASN A 123 -11.50 -2.57 -8.80
CA ASN A 123 -11.63 -1.20 -9.31
C ASN A 123 -12.67 -1.08 -10.43
N PHE A 124 -12.83 -2.11 -11.26
CA PHE A 124 -13.86 -2.16 -12.28
C PHE A 124 -15.25 -2.12 -11.64
N VAL A 125 -15.49 -2.96 -10.63
CA VAL A 125 -16.77 -3.01 -9.88
C VAL A 125 -17.09 -1.64 -9.26
N LEU A 126 -16.12 -1.01 -8.61
CA LEU A 126 -16.31 0.31 -7.99
C LEU A 126 -16.62 1.40 -9.02
N LYS A 127 -16.05 1.32 -10.22
CA LYS A 127 -16.35 2.25 -11.32
C LYS A 127 -17.73 2.00 -11.92
N THR A 128 -18.18 0.75 -12.00
CA THR A 128 -19.51 0.43 -12.52
C THR A 128 -20.63 0.82 -11.56
N ASP A 129 -20.41 0.72 -10.25
CA ASP A 129 -21.39 1.13 -9.24
C ASP A 129 -21.63 2.65 -9.25
N GLN A 130 -20.63 3.45 -9.67
CA GLN A 130 -20.80 4.90 -9.90
C GLN A 130 -21.63 5.23 -11.16
N ILE A 131 -21.75 4.32 -12.12
CA ILE A 131 -22.52 4.54 -13.36
C ILE A 131 -23.99 4.17 -13.18
N CYS A 132 -24.31 3.16 -12.37
CA CYS A 132 -25.70 2.77 -12.06
C CYS A 132 -26.42 3.68 -11.04
N SER A 133 -25.81 4.81 -10.67
CA SER A 133 -26.39 5.80 -9.73
C SER A 133 -27.09 7.00 -10.41
N PHE A 134 -27.28 6.98 -11.72
CA PHE A 134 -28.00 8.02 -12.49
C PHE A 134 -29.21 7.48 -13.23
#